data_AF-A0A7C1YEK4-F1
#
_entry.id   AF-A0A7C1YEK4-F1
#
_cell.length_a   1.000
_cell.length_b   1.000
_cell.length_c   1.000
_cell.angle_alpha   90.00
_cell.angle_beta   90.00
_cell.angle_gamma   90.00
#
_symmetry.space_group_name_H-M   'P 1'
#
loop_
_entity.id
_entity.type
_entity.pdbx_description
1 polymer ?
#
loop_
_entity_poly.entity_id
_entity_poly.type
_entity_poly.pdbx_seq_one_letter_code
_entity_poly.pdbx_strand_id
1 'polypeptide(L)' 'ARRPAGATLEDAYAILNVSPDASDGEVKKAYRRLLSQHHPDKLVAKGLPEEMMKMAAKKTHEIRQAYEMVKEARGF' A
#
# COMPACT_ATOMS: atom_id res chain seq x y z
N ALA A 1 22.48 2.34 16.52
CA ALA A 1 21.41 3.36 16.44
C ALA A 1 20.58 3.09 15.18
N ARG A 2 19.34 2.59 15.33
CA ARG A 2 18.43 2.34 14.20
C ARG A 2 17.56 3.59 14.06
N ARG A 3 17.78 4.43 13.05
CA ARG A 3 16.89 5.56 12.76
C ARG A 3 15.47 5.00 12.62
N PRO A 4 14.42 5.65 13.16
CA PRO A 4 13.08 5.48 12.64
C PRO A 4 13.07 6.16 11.28
N ALA A 5 13.60 5.49 10.27
CA ALA A 5 13.56 6.00 8.91
C ALA A 5 12.08 6.02 8.51
N GLY A 6 11.61 7.15 8.00
CA GLY A 6 10.40 7.14 7.18
C GLY A 6 10.55 6.05 6.11
N ALA A 7 9.42 5.46 5.71
CA ALA A 7 9.42 4.37 4.73
C ALA A 7 10.36 4.70 3.56
N THR A 8 11.29 3.80 3.27
CA THR A 8 12.22 3.98 2.14
C THR A 8 11.52 3.62 0.84
N LEU A 9 12.12 3.97 -0.30
CA LEU A 9 11.59 3.57 -1.61
C LEU A 9 11.58 2.03 -1.75
N GLU A 10 12.55 1.35 -1.14
CA GLU A 10 12.59 -0.13 -1.05
C GLU A 10 11.43 -0.68 -0.24
N ASP A 11 11.11 -0.08 0.91
CA ASP A 11 9.94 -0.45 1.70
C ASP A 11 8.64 -0.21 0.93
N ALA A 12 8.58 0.85 0.12
CA ALA A 12 7.41 1.15 -0.70
C ALA A 12 7.17 0.07 -1.76
N TYR A 13 8.22 -0.41 -2.45
CA TYR A 13 8.11 -1.55 -3.36
C TYR A 13 7.69 -2.84 -2.64
N ALA A 14 8.23 -3.09 -1.45
CA ALA A 14 7.86 -4.23 -0.62
C ALA A 14 6.38 -4.17 -0.19
N ILE A 15 5.88 -3.01 0.25
CA ILE A 15 4.47 -2.80 0.62
C ILE A 15 3.56 -3.05 -0.57
N LEU A 16 3.96 -2.61 -1.77
CA LEU A 16 3.22 -2.83 -3.02
C LEU A 16 3.35 -4.25 -3.56
N ASN A 17 4.21 -5.09 -2.97
CA ASN A 17 4.56 -6.44 -3.44
C ASN A 17 5.00 -6.44 -4.92
N VAL A 18 5.90 -5.54 -5.27
CA VAL A 18 6.50 -5.43 -6.61
C VAL A 18 8.01 -5.33 -6.52
N SER A 19 8.71 -5.73 -7.58
CA SER A 19 10.15 -5.51 -7.70
C SER A 19 10.43 -4.01 -7.93
N PRO A 20 11.57 -3.46 -7.45
CA PRO A 20 12.07 -2.17 -7.88
C PRO A 20 12.23 -2.04 -9.41
N ASP A 21 12.41 -3.16 -10.12
CA ASP A 21 12.51 -3.22 -11.58
C ASP A 21 11.16 -3.35 -12.28
N ALA A 22 10.06 -3.47 -11.53
CA ALA A 22 8.73 -3.59 -12.11
C ALA A 22 8.38 -2.34 -12.92
N SER A 23 7.66 -2.53 -14.03
CA SER A 23 7.14 -1.43 -14.85
C SER A 23 6.10 -0.61 -14.11
N ASP A 24 5.92 0.64 -14.51
CA ASP A 24 4.91 1.54 -13.90
C ASP A 24 3.49 0.99 -14.03
N GLY A 25 3.22 0.25 -15.11
CA GLY A 25 1.97 -0.48 -15.30
C GLY A 25 1.74 -1.56 -14.23
N GLU A 26 2.79 -2.29 -13.86
CA GLU A 26 2.76 -3.30 -12.80
C GLU A 26 2.58 -2.66 -11.43
N VAL A 27 3.27 -1.55 -11.15
CA VAL A 27 3.09 -0.78 -9.91
C VAL A 27 1.64 -0.30 -9.79
N LYS A 28 1.09 0.34 -10.83
CA LYS A 28 -0.31 0.81 -10.87
C LYS A 28 -1.30 -0.36 -10.69
N LYS A 29 -1.03 -1.52 -11.30
CA LYS A 29 -1.88 -2.72 -11.16
C LYS A 29 -1.84 -3.30 -9.75
N ALA A 30 -0.65 -3.38 -9.15
CA ALA A 30 -0.46 -3.88 -7.80
C ALA A 30 -1.16 -2.99 -6.77
N TYR A 31 -1.03 -1.67 -6.91
CA TYR A 31 -1.74 -0.69 -6.08
C TYR A 31 -3.26 -0.89 -6.10
N ARG A 32 -3.87 -0.95 -7.30
CA ARG A 32 -5.33 -1.18 -7.43
C ARG A 32 -5.76 -2.51 -6.82
N ARG A 33 -4.97 -3.57 -7.00
CA ARG A 33 -5.23 -4.89 -6.42
C ARG A 33 -5.23 -4.84 -4.89
N LEU A 34 -4.21 -4.23 -4.29
CA LEU A 34 -4.07 -4.13 -2.84
C LEU A 34 -5.18 -3.27 -2.21
N LEU A 35 -5.54 -2.15 -2.83
CA LEU A 35 -6.69 -1.36 -2.38
C LEU A 35 -7.98 -2.18 -2.40
N SER A 36 -8.23 -2.93 -3.48
CA SER A 36 -9.41 -3.78 -3.60
C SER A 36 -9.48 -4.89 -2.55
N GLN A 37 -8.33 -5.37 -2.05
CA GLN A 37 -8.25 -6.41 -1.02
C GLN A 37 -8.42 -5.86 0.40
N HIS A 38 -7.92 -4.66 0.65
CA HIS A 38 -7.90 -4.06 1.98
C HIS A 38 -8.93 -2.94 2.19
N HIS A 39 -9.79 -2.66 1.20
CA HIS A 39 -10.75 -1.57 1.32
C HIS A 39 -11.74 -1.82 2.47
N PRO A 40 -11.86 -0.89 3.43
CA PRO A 40 -12.78 -1.04 4.56
C PRO A 40 -14.22 -1.27 4.09
N ASP A 41 -14.72 -0.61 3.05
CA ASP A 41 -16.08 -0.81 2.53
C ASP A 41 -16.43 -2.27 2.22
N LYS A 42 -15.49 -3.05 1.66
CA LYS A 42 -15.73 -4.46 1.36
C LYS A 42 -15.72 -5.34 2.61
N LEU A 43 -15.14 -4.84 3.69
CA LEU A 43 -15.01 -5.51 4.97
C LEU A 43 -16.18 -5.16 5.91
N VAL A 44 -16.72 -3.94 5.82
CA VAL A 44 -17.98 -3.53 6.48
C VAL A 44 -19.13 -4.44 6.04
N ALA A 45 -19.24 -4.70 4.74
CA ALA A 45 -20.28 -5.58 4.19
C ALA A 45 -20.22 -7.02 4.72
N LYS A 46 -19.09 -7.43 5.33
CA LYS A 46 -18.89 -8.76 5.94
C LYS A 46 -19.11 -8.78 7.45
N GLY A 47 -19.51 -7.65 8.07
CA GLY A 47 -19.77 -7.56 9.51
C GLY A 47 -18.52 -7.77 10.37
N LEU A 48 -17.34 -7.37 9.86
CA LEU A 48 -16.08 -7.58 10.57
C LEU A 48 -15.96 -6.72 11.84
N PRO A 49 -15.25 -7.20 12.88
CA PRO A 49 -14.98 -6.43 14.09
C PRO A 49 -14.30 -5.09 13.81
N GLU A 50 -14.53 -4.10 14.67
CA GLU A 50 -13.94 -2.75 14.57
C GLU A 50 -12.39 -2.78 14.50
N GLU A 51 -11.77 -3.73 15.19
CA GLU A 51 -10.31 -3.89 15.18
C GLU A 51 -9.79 -4.28 13.79
N MET A 52 -10.50 -5.19 13.09
CA MET A 52 -10.17 -5.57 11.72
C MET A 52 -10.38 -4.40 10.75
N MET A 53 -11.38 -3.55 11.01
CA MET A 53 -11.63 -2.33 10.25
C MET A 53 -10.50 -1.30 10.41
N LYS A 54 -10.02 -1.09 11.64
CA LYS A 54 -8.86 -0.23 11.92
C LYS A 54 -7.59 -0.74 11.24
N MET A 55 -7.35 -2.05 11.28
CA MET A 55 -6.22 -2.68 10.61
C MET A 55 -6.29 -2.53 9.08
N ALA A 56 -7.48 -2.69 8.50
CA ALA A 56 -7.70 -2.50 7.07
C ALA A 56 -7.51 -1.04 6.62
N ALA A 57 -8.01 -0.08 7.42
CA ALA A 57 -7.80 1.34 7.18
C ALA A 57 -6.32 1.72 7.25
N LYS A 58 -5.60 1.24 8.29
CA LYS A 58 -4.16 1.42 8.42
C LYS A 58 -3.42 0.84 7.21
N LYS A 59 -3.77 -0.38 6.78
CA LYS A 59 -3.11 -1.01 5.64
C LYS A 59 -3.36 -0.26 4.33
N THR A 60 -4.59 0.19 4.12
CA THR A 60 -4.96 1.03 2.97
C THR A 60 -4.15 2.33 2.94
N HIS A 61 -3.94 2.94 4.10
CA HIS A 61 -3.12 4.14 4.23
C HIS A 61 -1.65 3.88 3.89
N GLU A 62 -1.05 2.80 4.40
CA GLU A 62 0.32 2.38 4.06
C GLU A 62 0.49 2.13 2.56
N ILE A 63 -0.47 1.45 1.93
CA ILE A 63 -0.46 1.18 0.48
C ILE A 63 -0.49 2.46 -0.34
N ARG A 64 -1.30 3.45 0.07
CA ARG A 64 -1.37 4.76 -0.61
C ARG A 64 -0.05 5.52 -0.48
N GLN A 65 0.52 5.59 0.72
CA GLN A 65 1.80 6.26 0.93
C GLN A 65 2.93 5.64 0.09
N ALA A 66 3.01 4.31 0.07
CA ALA A 66 3.98 3.60 -0.74
C ALA A 66 3.82 3.89 -2.24
N TYR A 67 2.59 3.90 -2.74
CA TYR A 67 2.32 4.21 -4.14
C TYR A 67 2.70 5.64 -4.52
N GLU A 68 2.34 6.63 -3.70
CA GLU A 68 2.71 8.03 -3.98
C GLU A 68 4.22 8.24 -3.95
N MET A 69 4.93 7.62 -2.99
CA MET A 69 6.39 7.69 -2.95
C MET A 69 7.06 7.11 -4.21
N VAL A 70 6.60 5.94 -4.68
CA VAL A 70 7.12 5.32 -5.91
C VAL A 70 6.78 6.17 -7.12
N LYS A 71 5.56 6.72 -7.16
CA LYS A 71 5.09 7.58 -8.24
C LYS A 71 5.88 8.89 -8.32
N GLU A 72 6.15 9.54 -7.18
CA GLU A 72 6.98 10.75 -7.10
C GLU A 72 8.43 10.45 -7.52
N ALA A 73 9.00 9.34 -7.07
CA ALA A 73 10.36 8.95 -7.41
C ALA A 73 10.56 8.62 -8.90
N ARG A 74 9.52 8.09 -9.56
CA ARG A 74 9.57 7.66 -10.97
C ARG A 74 8.95 8.66 -11.96
N GLY A 75 8.06 9.55 -11.50
CA GLY A 75 7.48 10.65 -12.27
C GLY A 75 6.34 10.27 -13.23
N PHE A 76 5.37 9.44 -12.80
CA PHE A 76 4.26 8.95 -13.67
C PHE A 76 2.83 9.12 -13.13
#